data_AF-A0A1W1C703-F1
#
_entry.id   AF-A0A1W1C703-F1
#
_cell.length_a   1.000
_cell.length_b   1.000
_cell.length_c   1.000
_cell.angle_alpha   90.00
_cell.angle_beta   90.00
_cell.angle_gamma   90.00
#
_symmetry.space_group_name_H-M   'P 1'
#
loop_
_entity.id
_entity.type
_entity.pdbx_description
1 polymer ?
#
loop_
_entity_poly.entity_id
_entity_poly.type
_entity_poly.pdbx_seq_one_letter_code
_entity_poly.pdbx_strand_id
1 'polypeptide(L)'
;MKEYRSLAFIVMTIFVIILAGAYFSTTFQEQKTFLELFFLMGSLLFIFSVLVIFATIGFGSFALYGAVFLAAVMGMYGIEGALLVTGMTYFVWGSMFAMEVLLVYNGLKSAQEWFKQRYTFKSFKLEYKVFYPMLIVAYIFLEIIPSIFYRESFLKFSPSKVLKAMEKLLD
;
A
#
# COMPACT_ATOMS: atom_id res chain seq x y z
N MET A 1 19.84 9.72 -5.31
CA MET A 1 18.94 10.85 -4.97
C MET A 1 18.57 11.70 -6.19
N LYS A 2 19.52 12.21 -7.00
CA LYS A 2 19.20 13.00 -8.20
C LYS A 2 18.40 12.22 -9.27
N GLU A 3 18.73 10.95 -9.49
CA GLU A 3 18.07 10.09 -10.48
C GLU A 3 16.60 9.81 -10.13
N TYR A 4 16.28 9.47 -8.88
CA TYR A 4 14.89 9.30 -8.43
C TYR A 4 14.07 10.59 -8.55
N ARG A 5 14.69 11.76 -8.35
CA ARG A 5 14.03 13.05 -8.53
C ARG A 5 13.72 13.33 -10.01
N SER A 6 14.64 12.97 -10.90
CA SER A 6 14.43 13.08 -12.35
C SER A 6 13.30 12.17 -12.82
N LEU A 7 13.30 10.91 -12.37
CA LEU A 7 12.26 9.94 -12.71
C LEU A 7 10.87 10.38 -12.21
N ALA A 8 10.79 10.86 -10.97
CA ALA A 8 9.55 11.41 -10.43
C ALA A 8 9.05 12.62 -11.24
N PHE A 9 9.96 13.51 -11.66
CA PHE A 9 9.62 14.65 -12.50
C PHE A 9 9.12 14.24 -13.88
N ILE A 10 9.74 13.25 -14.51
CA ILE A 10 9.30 12.69 -15.79
C ILE A 10 7.89 12.11 -15.66
N VAL A 11 7.65 11.28 -14.64
CA VAL A 11 6.33 10.69 -14.37
C VAL A 11 5.28 11.79 -14.18
N MET A 12 5.54 12.79 -13.33
CA MET A 12 4.61 13.90 -13.12
C MET A 12 4.35 14.68 -14.42
N THR A 13 5.39 14.93 -15.22
CA THR A 13 5.26 15.65 -16.49
C THR A 13 4.36 14.89 -17.47
N ILE A 14 4.51 13.56 -17.56
CA ILE A 14 3.64 12.72 -18.40
C ILE A 14 2.17 12.88 -17.98
N PHE A 15 1.86 12.80 -16.69
CA PHE A 15 0.48 12.98 -16.20
C PHE A 15 -0.07 14.38 -16.46
N VAL A 16 0.76 15.42 -16.28
CA VAL A 16 0.36 16.81 -16.57
C VAL A 16 0.06 16.99 -18.07
N ILE A 17 0.88 16.43 -18.96
CA ILE A 17 0.64 16.50 -20.41
C ILE A 17 -0.66 15.78 -20.78
N ILE A 18 -0.92 14.59 -20.22
CA ILE A 18 -2.16 13.84 -20.48
C ILE A 18 -3.39 14.64 -20.01
N LEU A 19 -3.33 15.22 -18.81
CA LEU A 19 -4.43 16.05 -18.27
C LEU A 19 -4.63 17.34 -19.07
N ALA A 20 -3.54 18.00 -19.49
CA ALA A 20 -3.62 19.15 -20.37
C ALA A 20 -4.26 18.77 -21.71
N GLY A 21 -3.90 17.61 -22.28
CA GLY A 21 -4.54 17.05 -23.46
C GLY A 21 -6.06 16.87 -23.26
N ALA A 22 -6.48 16.30 -22.14
CA ALA A 22 -7.91 16.18 -21.80
C ALA A 22 -8.61 17.55 -21.65
N TYR A 23 -7.96 18.54 -21.04
CA TYR A 23 -8.53 19.86 -20.80
C TYR A 23 -8.68 20.69 -22.08
N PHE A 24 -7.70 20.62 -22.98
CA PHE A 24 -7.70 21.35 -24.26
C PHE A 24 -8.36 20.56 -25.40
N SER A 25 -8.90 19.37 -25.14
CA SER A 25 -9.63 18.57 -26.13
C SER A 25 -10.86 19.29 -26.66
N THR A 26 -11.07 19.24 -27.97
CA THR A 26 -12.19 19.96 -28.62
C THR A 26 -13.44 19.11 -28.73
N THR A 27 -13.27 17.77 -28.67
CA THR A 27 -14.36 16.82 -28.74
C THR A 27 -14.43 15.93 -27.50
N PHE A 28 -15.63 15.43 -27.20
CA PHE A 28 -15.84 14.48 -26.10
C PHE A 28 -15.04 13.18 -26.29
N GLN A 29 -14.90 12.71 -27.53
CA GLN A 29 -14.13 11.49 -27.82
C GLN A 29 -12.64 11.68 -27.51
N GLU A 30 -12.04 12.79 -27.94
CA GLU A 30 -10.65 13.12 -27.60
C GLU A 30 -10.44 13.20 -26.09
N GLN A 31 -11.33 13.91 -25.39
CA GLN A 31 -11.28 14.05 -23.94
C GLN A 31 -11.35 12.68 -23.25
N LYS A 32 -12.27 11.81 -23.71
CA LYS A 32 -12.42 10.44 -23.19
C LYS A 32 -11.13 9.63 -23.38
N THR A 33 -10.51 9.68 -24.56
CA THR A 33 -9.28 8.95 -24.85
C THR A 33 -8.13 9.41 -23.94
N PHE A 34 -7.96 10.71 -23.69
CA PHE A 34 -6.94 11.19 -22.76
C PHE A 34 -7.21 10.74 -21.32
N LEU A 35 -8.47 10.72 -20.88
CA LEU A 35 -8.81 10.20 -19.55
C LEU A 35 -8.57 8.69 -19.44
N GLU A 36 -8.92 7.91 -20.46
CA GLU A 36 -8.62 6.47 -20.51
C GLU A 36 -7.10 6.21 -20.43
N LEU A 37 -6.30 7.00 -21.16
CA LEU A 37 -4.84 6.93 -21.07
C LEU A 37 -4.32 7.30 -19.68
N PHE A 38 -4.89 8.33 -19.04
CA PHE A 38 -4.56 8.71 -17.68
C PHE A 38 -4.79 7.55 -16.71
N PHE A 39 -5.97 6.91 -16.79
CA PHE A 39 -6.31 5.76 -15.94
C PHE A 39 -5.40 4.56 -16.20
N LEU A 40 -5.11 4.25 -17.46
CA LEU A 40 -4.25 3.13 -17.83
C LEU A 40 -2.80 3.33 -17.34
N MET A 41 -2.22 4.51 -17.56
CA MET A 41 -0.89 4.85 -17.07
C MET A 41 -0.82 4.89 -15.53
N GLY A 42 -1.85 5.46 -14.89
CA GLY A 42 -1.97 5.48 -13.43
C GLY A 42 -2.02 4.06 -12.85
N SER A 43 -2.83 3.19 -13.44
CA SER A 43 -2.99 1.80 -13.00
C SER A 43 -1.70 1.00 -13.17
N LEU A 44 -1.01 1.16 -14.30
CA LEU A 44 0.28 0.50 -14.54
C LEU A 44 1.35 0.98 -13.56
N LEU A 45 1.45 2.29 -13.33
CA LEU A 45 2.38 2.85 -12.36
C LEU A 45 2.10 2.32 -10.95
N PHE A 46 0.83 2.24 -10.56
CA PHE A 46 0.43 1.73 -9.26
C PHE A 46 0.82 0.25 -9.09
N ILE A 47 0.47 -0.60 -10.06
CA ILE A 47 0.81 -2.03 -10.05
C ILE A 47 2.33 -2.21 -9.95
N PHE A 48 3.09 -1.50 -10.78
CA PHE A 48 4.55 -1.57 -10.76
C PHE A 48 5.12 -1.11 -9.42
N SER A 49 4.60 -0.01 -8.86
CA SER A 49 5.06 0.52 -7.58
C SER A 49 4.85 -0.49 -6.45
N VAL A 50 3.69 -1.17 -6.41
CA VAL A 50 3.42 -2.22 -5.42
C VAL A 50 4.43 -3.36 -5.53
N LEU A 51 4.69 -3.86 -6.74
CA LEU A 51 5.67 -4.93 -6.98
C LEU A 51 7.08 -4.53 -6.54
N VAL A 52 7.52 -3.32 -6.88
CA VAL A 52 8.83 -2.79 -6.46
C VAL A 52 8.90 -2.69 -4.94
N ILE A 53 7.85 -2.20 -4.28
CA ILE A 53 7.80 -2.13 -2.81
C ILE A 53 8.00 -3.52 -2.20
N PHE A 54 7.24 -4.53 -2.64
CA PHE A 54 7.40 -5.90 -2.15
C PHE A 54 8.80 -6.45 -2.41
N ALA A 55 9.37 -6.20 -3.59
CA ALA A 55 10.75 -6.59 -3.89
C ALA A 55 11.76 -5.93 -2.94
N THR A 56 11.59 -4.64 -2.63
CA THR A 56 12.50 -3.88 -1.75
C THR A 56 12.40 -4.26 -0.27
N ILE A 57 11.25 -4.75 0.19
CA ILE A 57 11.04 -5.21 1.57
C ILE A 57 11.72 -6.56 1.84
N GLY A 58 12.14 -7.27 0.78
CA GLY A 58 12.78 -8.59 0.89
C GLY A 58 11.92 -9.73 0.35
N PHE A 59 10.71 -9.43 -0.14
CA PHE A 59 9.82 -10.40 -0.78
C PHE A 59 10.09 -10.53 -2.29
N GLY A 60 11.36 -10.68 -2.67
CA GLY A 60 11.77 -10.72 -4.09
C GLY A 60 11.07 -11.83 -4.89
N SER A 61 11.01 -13.05 -4.35
CA SER A 61 10.31 -14.17 -5.00
C SER A 61 8.82 -13.90 -5.17
N PHE A 62 8.16 -13.36 -4.15
CA PHE A 62 6.75 -12.99 -4.22
C PHE A 62 6.51 -11.91 -5.28
N ALA A 63 7.37 -10.90 -5.37
CA ALA A 63 7.28 -9.87 -6.39
C ALA A 63 7.45 -10.44 -7.81
N LEU A 64 8.35 -11.40 -8.00
CA LEU A 64 8.53 -12.09 -9.29
C LEU A 64 7.29 -12.90 -9.69
N TYR A 65 6.81 -13.78 -8.80
CA TYR A 65 5.61 -14.57 -9.08
C TYR A 65 4.36 -13.68 -9.25
N GLY A 66 4.25 -12.64 -8.42
CA GLY A 66 3.20 -11.63 -8.51
C GLY A 66 3.22 -10.89 -9.84
N ALA A 67 4.41 -10.53 -10.36
CA ALA A 67 4.54 -9.87 -11.66
C ALA A 67 4.05 -10.76 -12.80
N VAL A 68 4.45 -12.04 -12.81
CA VAL A 68 4.00 -13.01 -13.82
C VAL A 68 2.49 -13.23 -13.73
N PHE A 69 1.96 -13.38 -12.51
CA PHE A 69 0.54 -13.54 -12.28
C PHE A 69 -0.26 -12.32 -12.73
N LEU A 70 0.18 -11.11 -12.38
CA LEU A 70 -0.48 -9.88 -12.78
C LEU A 70 -0.41 -9.64 -14.30
N ALA A 71 0.67 -10.05 -14.96
CA ALA A 71 0.76 -10.03 -16.42
C ALA A 71 -0.27 -10.98 -17.06
N ALA A 72 -0.45 -12.19 -16.50
CA ALA A 72 -1.48 -13.13 -16.96
C ALA A 72 -2.90 -12.58 -16.73
N VAL A 73 -3.17 -12.03 -15.55
CA VAL A 73 -4.46 -11.38 -15.24
C VAL A 73 -4.72 -10.21 -16.19
N MET A 74 -3.72 -9.40 -16.50
CA MET A 74 -3.85 -8.30 -17.44
C MET A 74 -4.15 -8.77 -18.86
N GLY A 75 -3.55 -9.89 -19.29
CA GLY A 75 -3.85 -10.51 -20.58
C GLY A 75 -5.27 -11.08 -20.68
N MET A 76 -5.81 -11.59 -19.57
CA MET A 76 -7.15 -12.22 -19.54
C MET A 76 -8.29 -11.23 -19.26
N TYR A 77 -8.08 -10.31 -18.33
CA TYR A 77 -9.11 -9.44 -17.74
C TYR A 77 -8.80 -7.94 -17.89
N GLY A 78 -7.74 -7.59 -18.62
CA GLY A 78 -7.30 -6.21 -18.81
C GLY A 78 -6.67 -5.59 -17.56
N ILE A 79 -6.36 -4.29 -17.67
CA ILE A 79 -5.69 -3.53 -16.61
C ILE A 79 -6.53 -3.42 -15.34
N GLU A 80 -7.86 -3.37 -15.47
CA GLU A 80 -8.80 -3.28 -14.34
C GLU A 80 -8.74 -4.53 -13.47
N GLY A 81 -8.68 -5.72 -14.08
CA GLY A 81 -8.51 -6.98 -13.34
C GLY A 81 -7.19 -7.02 -12.56
N ALA A 82 -6.10 -6.60 -13.19
CA ALA A 82 -4.78 -6.54 -12.54
C ALA A 82 -4.75 -5.51 -11.40
N LEU A 83 -5.42 -4.37 -11.58
CA LEU A 83 -5.56 -3.33 -10.56
C LEU A 83 -6.36 -3.85 -9.35
N LEU A 84 -7.48 -4.52 -9.60
CA LEU A 84 -8.32 -5.12 -8.55
C LEU A 84 -7.55 -6.16 -7.74
N VAL A 85 -6.87 -7.09 -8.42
CA VAL A 85 -6.03 -8.11 -7.75
C VAL A 85 -4.96 -7.45 -6.89
N THR A 86 -4.24 -6.46 -7.43
CA THR A 86 -3.19 -5.74 -6.70
C THR A 86 -3.75 -5.03 -5.46
N GLY A 87 -4.88 -4.35 -5.61
CA GLY A 87 -5.56 -3.67 -4.50
C GLY A 87 -6.01 -4.64 -3.41
N MET A 88 -6.60 -5.77 -3.80
CA MET A 88 -7.02 -6.83 -2.87
C MET A 88 -5.83 -7.44 -2.14
N THR A 89 -4.73 -7.72 -2.84
CA THR A 89 -3.50 -8.23 -2.22
C THR A 89 -2.96 -7.24 -1.19
N TYR A 90 -2.87 -5.95 -1.54
CA TYR A 90 -2.44 -4.91 -0.60
C TYR A 90 -3.35 -4.84 0.63
N PHE A 91 -4.67 -4.87 0.42
CA PHE A 91 -5.66 -4.82 1.50
C PHE A 91 -5.56 -6.02 2.44
N VAL A 92 -5.52 -7.24 1.89
CA VAL A 92 -5.43 -8.48 2.67
C VAL A 92 -4.12 -8.51 3.45
N TRP A 93 -2.99 -8.22 2.80
CA TRP A 93 -1.69 -8.21 3.46
C TRP A 93 -1.60 -7.15 4.55
N GLY A 94 -2.05 -5.93 4.25
CA GLY A 94 -2.06 -4.85 5.22
C GLY A 94 -2.99 -5.10 6.39
N SER A 95 -4.10 -5.84 6.19
CA SER A 95 -5.00 -6.26 7.27
C SER A 95 -4.32 -7.29 8.19
N MET A 96 -3.64 -8.29 7.62
CA MET A 96 -2.85 -9.25 8.40
C MET A 96 -1.76 -8.54 9.21
N PHE A 97 -1.01 -7.65 8.57
CA PHE A 97 0.02 -6.86 9.25
C PHE A 97 -0.55 -6.01 10.38
N ALA A 98 -1.66 -5.31 10.15
CA ALA A 98 -2.32 -4.50 11.17
C ALA A 98 -2.79 -5.33 12.37
N MET A 99 -3.31 -6.53 12.12
CA MET A 99 -3.74 -7.45 13.17
C MET A 99 -2.57 -7.96 14.00
N GLU A 100 -1.49 -8.43 13.36
CA GLU A 100 -0.29 -8.92 14.06
C GLU A 100 0.33 -7.83 14.95
N VAL A 101 0.45 -6.62 14.41
CA VAL A 101 0.93 -5.45 15.13
C VAL A 101 0.04 -5.12 16.34
N LEU A 102 -1.27 -5.28 16.20
CA LEU A 102 -2.22 -5.08 17.29
C LEU A 102 -2.08 -6.16 18.36
N LEU A 103 -1.85 -7.42 17.99
CA LEU A 103 -1.59 -8.50 18.95
C LEU A 103 -0.32 -8.24 19.76
N VAL A 104 0.74 -7.75 19.10
CA VAL A 104 1.97 -7.32 19.78
C VAL A 104 1.68 -6.19 20.76
N TYR A 105 0.92 -5.17 20.33
CA TYR A 105 0.57 -4.03 21.18
C TYR A 105 -0.22 -4.44 22.43
N ASN A 106 -1.00 -5.52 22.35
CA ASN A 106 -1.72 -6.10 23.49
C ASN A 106 -0.89 -7.13 24.28
N GLY A 107 0.41 -7.26 24.00
CA GLY A 107 1.33 -8.08 24.79
C GLY A 107 1.29 -9.57 24.51
N LEU A 108 0.70 -10.00 23.37
CA LEU A 108 0.64 -11.41 23.03
C LEU A 108 2.05 -11.97 22.72
N LYS A 109 2.51 -12.92 23.54
CA LYS A 109 3.87 -13.49 23.43
C LYS A 109 4.13 -14.16 22.07
N SER A 110 3.16 -14.89 21.53
CA SER A 110 3.31 -15.57 20.24
C SER A 110 3.55 -14.57 19.10
N ALA A 111 2.81 -13.46 19.06
CA ALA A 111 3.01 -12.41 18.08
C ALA A 111 4.38 -11.72 18.27
N GLN A 112 4.77 -11.46 19.52
CA GLN A 112 6.08 -10.88 19.81
C GLN A 112 7.25 -11.78 19.35
N GLU A 113 7.17 -13.08 19.62
CA GLU A 113 8.16 -14.07 19.16
C GLU A 113 8.17 -14.17 17.64
N TRP A 114 7.01 -14.17 16.99
CA TRP A 114 6.89 -14.19 15.54
C TRP A 114 7.62 -13.01 14.89
N PHE A 115 7.46 -11.80 15.43
CA PHE A 115 8.17 -10.61 14.95
C PHE A 115 9.67 -10.68 15.22
N LYS A 116 10.11 -11.09 16.43
CA LYS A 116 11.53 -11.24 16.76
C LYS A 116 12.27 -12.22 15.84
N GLN A 117 11.58 -13.28 15.39
CA GLN A 117 12.17 -14.28 14.50
C GLN A 117 12.31 -13.80 13.05
N ARG A 118 11.51 -12.82 12.62
CA ARG A 118 11.35 -12.45 11.20
C ARG A 118 11.80 -11.04 10.87
N TYR A 119 11.81 -10.15 11.84
CA TYR A 119 12.02 -8.73 11.63
C TYR A 119 13.23 -8.20 12.40
N THR A 120 13.98 -7.33 11.73
CA THR A 120 14.76 -6.30 12.41
C THR A 120 13.88 -5.06 12.56
N PHE A 121 14.18 -4.18 13.50
CA PHE A 121 13.43 -2.91 13.60
C PHE A 121 13.46 -2.11 12.29
N LYS A 122 14.57 -2.16 11.55
CA LYS A 122 14.72 -1.51 10.24
C LYS A 122 13.75 -2.08 9.19
N SER A 123 13.66 -3.40 9.05
CA SER A 123 12.74 -4.03 8.09
C SER A 123 11.28 -3.81 8.51
N PHE A 124 10.98 -3.90 9.81
CA PHE A 124 9.65 -3.60 10.34
C PHE A 124 9.23 -2.16 10.03
N LYS A 125 10.12 -1.19 10.26
CA LYS A 125 9.85 0.23 10.01
C LYS A 125 9.55 0.53 8.54
N LEU A 126 10.12 -0.23 7.61
CA LEU A 126 9.82 -0.13 6.19
C LEU A 126 8.39 -0.60 5.90
N GLU A 127 8.02 -1.80 6.34
CA GLU A 127 6.67 -2.33 6.18
C GLU A 127 5.61 -1.49 6.89
N TYR A 128 5.91 -1.02 8.11
CA TYR A 128 5.06 -0.12 8.86
C TYR A 128 4.71 1.14 8.06
N LYS A 129 5.67 1.71 7.32
CA LYS A 129 5.41 2.88 6.47
C LYS A 129 4.52 2.53 5.28
N VAL A 130 4.74 1.37 4.66
CA VAL A 130 3.99 0.90 3.50
C VAL A 130 2.53 0.59 3.86
N PHE A 131 2.30 -0.04 5.01
CA PHE A 131 0.98 -0.40 5.51
C PHE A 131 0.41 0.62 6.51
N TYR A 132 1.02 1.80 6.63
CA TYR A 132 0.51 2.87 7.50
C TYR A 132 -0.95 3.24 7.19
N PRO A 133 -1.39 3.35 5.92
CA PRO A 133 -2.80 3.57 5.61
C PRO A 133 -3.72 2.50 6.21
N MET A 134 -3.29 1.23 6.20
CA MET A 134 -4.06 0.13 6.78
C MET A 134 -4.09 0.16 8.31
N LEU A 135 -3.03 0.65 8.96
CA LEU A 135 -3.04 0.92 10.39
C LEU A 135 -4.00 2.06 10.76
N ILE A 136 -4.14 3.09 9.90
CA ILE A 136 -5.16 4.12 10.07
C ILE A 136 -6.55 3.53 9.92
N VAL A 137 -6.77 2.67 8.92
CA VAL A 137 -8.05 1.97 8.76
C VAL A 137 -8.38 1.17 10.03
N ALA A 138 -7.44 0.38 10.53
CA ALA A 138 -7.62 -0.37 11.79
C ALA A 138 -7.93 0.57 12.98
N TYR A 139 -7.24 1.70 13.09
CA TYR A 139 -7.52 2.74 14.08
C TYR A 139 -8.96 3.27 13.97
N ILE A 140 -9.44 3.58 12.77
CA ILE A 140 -10.80 4.06 12.54
C ILE A 140 -11.82 3.00 13.03
N PHE A 141 -11.62 1.74 12.66
CA PHE A 141 -12.53 0.65 13.04
C PHE A 141 -12.53 0.34 14.53
N LEU A 142 -11.39 0.47 15.21
CA LEU A 142 -11.24 0.03 16.61
C LEU A 142 -11.36 1.17 17.63
N GLU A 143 -11.06 2.40 17.25
CA GLU A 143 -11.19 3.57 18.14
C GLU A 143 -12.36 4.48 17.73
N ILE A 144 -12.43 4.90 16.45
CA ILE A 144 -13.39 5.94 16.04
C ILE A 144 -14.82 5.40 16.02
N ILE A 145 -15.06 4.28 15.35
CA ILE A 145 -16.42 3.72 15.27
C ILE A 145 -16.93 3.39 16.69
N PRO A 146 -16.20 2.65 17.55
CA PRO A 146 -16.72 2.32 18.87
C PRO A 146 -16.87 3.52 19.78
N SER A 147 -16.00 4.53 19.70
CA SER A 147 -16.14 5.75 20.51
C SER A 147 -17.38 6.57 20.14
N ILE A 148 -17.79 6.56 18.87
CA ILE A 148 -19.02 7.23 18.42
C ILE A 148 -20.26 6.45 18.89
N PHE A 149 -20.28 5.13 18.74
CA PHE A 149 -21.48 4.31 19.02
C PHE A 149 -21.64 3.91 20.49
N TYR A 150 -20.54 3.57 21.16
CA TYR A 150 -20.55 3.00 22.52
C TYR A 150 -19.98 3.94 23.58
N ARG A 151 -19.41 5.09 23.21
CA ARG A 151 -18.73 6.06 24.12
C ARG A 151 -17.61 5.46 24.97
N GLU A 152 -17.13 4.27 24.62
CA GLU A 152 -16.02 3.57 25.28
C GLU A 152 -14.83 3.48 24.32
N SER A 153 -13.61 3.71 24.84
CA SER A 153 -12.38 3.46 24.09
C SER A 153 -11.92 2.02 24.37
N PHE A 154 -12.25 1.07 23.48
CA PHE A 154 -11.95 -0.34 23.71
C PHE A 154 -10.46 -0.67 23.64
N LEU A 155 -9.72 -0.01 22.75
CA LEU A 155 -8.29 -0.25 22.54
C LEU A 155 -7.63 1.11 22.36
N LYS A 156 -6.69 1.50 23.24
CA LYS A 156 -5.86 2.72 23.05
C LYS A 156 -4.79 2.49 21.97
N PHE A 157 -5.18 1.93 20.85
CA PHE A 157 -4.31 1.59 19.72
C PHE A 157 -3.92 2.86 18.99
N SER A 158 -2.66 3.26 19.04
CA SER A 158 -2.16 4.37 18.22
C SER A 158 -1.03 3.87 17.33
N PRO A 159 -1.07 4.15 16.01
CA PRO A 159 0.02 3.80 15.11
C PRO A 159 1.37 4.30 15.62
N SER A 160 1.42 5.49 16.21
CA SER A 160 2.66 6.08 16.75
C SER A 160 3.21 5.33 17.98
N LYS A 161 2.32 4.83 18.85
CA LYS A 161 2.69 4.07 20.05
C LYS A 161 3.15 2.66 19.68
N VAL A 162 2.50 2.07 18.68
CA VAL A 162 2.90 0.80 18.06
C VAL A 162 4.36 0.85 17.61
N LEU A 163 4.76 1.90 16.88
CA LEU A 163 6.12 2.00 16.37
C LEU A 163 7.15 2.01 17.53
N LYS A 164 6.85 2.73 18.61
CA LYS A 164 7.69 2.74 19.83
C LYS A 164 7.70 1.40 20.56
N ALA A 165 6.57 0.69 20.60
CA ALA A 165 6.50 -0.64 21.19
C ALA A 165 7.35 -1.65 20.40
N MET A 166 7.33 -1.54 19.07
CA MET A 166 8.12 -2.39 18.18
C MET A 166 9.61 -2.06 18.21
N GLU A 167 9.99 -0.79 18.37
CA GLU A 167 11.38 -0.38 18.61
C GLU A 167 11.94 -1.08 19.85
N LYS A 168 11.23 -0.99 20.99
CA LYS A 168 11.63 -1.67 22.23
C LYS A 168 11.67 -3.20 22.15
N LEU A 169 10.94 -3.79 21.21
CA LEU A 169 10.84 -5.24 21.07
C LEU A 169 11.93 -5.82 20.17
N LEU A 170 12.37 -5.04 19.17
CA LEU A 170 13.23 -5.47 18.07
C LEU A 170 14.62 -4.82 18.06
N ASP A 171 14.86 -3.79 18.88
CA ASP A 171 16.21 -3.33 19.27
C ASP A 171 16.73 -4.14 20.48
#